data_AF-A0A3M1CZC7-F1
#
_entry.id   AF-A0A3M1CZC7-F1
#
_cell.length_a   1.000
_cell.length_b   1.000
_cell.length_c   1.000
_cell.angle_alpha   90.00
_cell.angle_beta   90.00
_cell.angle_gamma   90.00
#
_symmetry.space_group_name_H-M   'P 1'
#
loop_
_entity.id
_entity.type
_entity.pdbx_description
1 polymer ?
#
loop_
_entity_poly.entity_id
_entity_poly.type
_entity_poly.pdbx_seq_one_letter_code
_entity_poly.pdbx_strand_id
1 'polypeptide(L)'
;MTHPIDQHDLPGIGPGRRKRLAEAGILTLEDLVAAGVDRVGALPHIPPAVAARAIDAARVIVDAPPAEGPASAEEPASAEEPASAEEPASA
;
A
#
# COMPACT_ATOMS: atom_id res chain seq x y z
N MET A 1 -1.13 -16.58 5.69
CA MET A 1 0.29 -16.61 6.07
C MET A 1 0.51 -15.41 6.97
N THR A 2 1.21 -15.58 8.08
CA THR A 2 1.45 -14.48 9.02
C THR A 2 2.73 -13.75 8.67
N HIS A 3 2.65 -12.43 8.53
CA HIS A 3 3.75 -11.58 8.11
C HIS A 3 4.32 -10.83 9.31
N PRO A 4 5.40 -11.30 9.95
CA PRO A 4 5.96 -10.66 11.12
C PRO A 4 6.55 -9.29 10.78
N ILE A 5 6.22 -8.28 11.59
CA ILE A 5 6.55 -6.87 11.30
C ILE A 5 8.06 -6.59 11.29
N ASP A 6 8.87 -7.42 11.95
CA ASP A 6 10.33 -7.26 11.98
C ASP A 6 11.02 -7.66 10.66
N GLN A 7 10.36 -8.48 9.83
CA GLN A 7 10.88 -8.96 8.56
C GLN A 7 10.58 -8.03 7.38
N HIS A 8 9.79 -6.98 7.59
CA HIS A 8 9.40 -6.04 6.55
C HIS A 8 9.96 -4.64 6.81
N ASP A 9 10.44 -3.99 5.74
CA ASP A 9 10.81 -2.58 5.82
C ASP A 9 9.56 -1.72 5.65
N LEU A 10 9.19 -1.04 6.73
CA LEU A 10 8.01 -0.18 6.78
C LEU A 10 8.45 1.29 6.78
N PRO A 11 7.89 2.13 5.90
CA PRO A 11 8.35 3.50 5.71
C PRO A 11 8.20 4.31 7.00
N GLY A 12 9.34 4.75 7.54
CA GLY A 12 9.38 5.51 8.78
C GLY A 12 9.16 4.66 10.04
N ILE A 13 9.11 3.32 9.98
CA ILE A 13 9.01 2.45 11.15
C ILE A 13 10.37 1.77 11.39
N GLY A 14 11.25 2.52 12.05
CA GLY A 14 12.54 2.03 12.51
C GLY A 14 12.44 1.17 13.79
N PRO A 15 13.57 0.61 14.27
CA PRO A 15 13.60 -0.34 15.39
C PRO A 15 12.95 0.18 16.68
N GLY A 16 13.11 1.47 16.99
CA GLY A 16 12.47 2.09 18.15
C GLY A 16 10.94 2.12 18.06
N ARG A 17 10.38 2.37 16.86
CA ARG A 17 8.94 2.35 16.62
C ARG A 17 8.40 0.92 16.57
N ARG A 18 9.16 -0.04 16.01
CA ARG A 18 8.82 -1.47 16.03
C ARG A 18 8.69 -2.00 17.46
N LYS A 19 9.58 -1.60 18.37
CA LYS A 19 9.45 -1.96 19.78
C LYS A 19 8.12 -1.49 20.38
N ARG A 20 7.68 -0.27 20.06
CA ARG A 20 6.38 0.26 20.55
C ARG A 20 5.18 -0.49 19.97
N LEU A 21 5.26 -0.88 18.70
CA LEU A 21 4.24 -1.72 18.07
C LEU A 21 4.16 -3.08 18.79
N ALA A 22 5.30 -3.71 19.06
CA ALA A 22 5.35 -4.96 19.80
C ALA A 22 4.81 -4.83 21.23
N GLU A 23 5.12 -3.74 21.95
CA GLU A 23 4.56 -3.45 23.27
C GLU A 23 3.03 -3.23 23.24
N ALA A 24 2.50 -2.74 22.11
CA ALA A 24 1.06 -2.61 21.86
C ALA A 24 0.37 -3.91 21.38
N GLY A 25 1.12 -5.01 21.29
CA GLY A 25 0.65 -6.30 20.79
C GLY A 25 0.57 -6.40 19.26
N ILE A 26 1.12 -5.43 18.53
CA ILE A 26 1.14 -5.40 17.07
C ILE A 26 2.44 -6.06 16.60
N LEU A 27 2.38 -7.36 16.35
CA LEU A 27 3.53 -8.18 15.98
C LEU A 27 3.58 -8.52 14.48
N THR A 28 2.47 -8.33 13.77
CA THR A 28 2.29 -8.77 12.39
C THR A 28 1.76 -7.63 11.51
N LEU A 29 1.95 -7.73 10.19
CA LEU A 29 1.35 -6.79 9.24
C LEU A 29 -0.18 -6.87 9.30
N GLU A 30 -0.75 -8.05 9.50
CA GLU A 30 -2.20 -8.21 9.69
C GLU A 30 -2.71 -7.45 10.92
N ASP A 31 -2.02 -7.56 12.06
CA ASP A 31 -2.32 -6.79 13.28
C ASP A 31 -2.21 -5.28 13.03
N LEU A 32 -1.21 -4.86 12.26
CA LEU A 32 -0.99 -3.45 11.95
C LEU A 32 -2.15 -2.88 11.11
N VAL A 33 -2.59 -3.63 10.10
CA VAL A 33 -3.73 -3.25 9.24
C VAL A 33 -5.03 -3.27 10.04
N ALA A 34 -5.24 -4.27 10.90
CA ALA A 34 -6.41 -4.38 11.75
C ALA A 34 -6.48 -3.29 12.83
N ALA A 35 -5.33 -2.88 13.39
CA ALA A 35 -5.24 -1.79 14.35
C ALA A 35 -5.64 -0.45 13.71
N GLY A 36 -5.24 -0.21 12.46
CA GLY A 36 -5.59 1.00 11.72
C GLY A 36 -4.83 2.25 12.16
N VAL A 37 -4.99 3.33 11.38
CA VAL A 37 -4.19 4.57 11.52
C VAL A 37 -4.44 5.26 12.86
N ASP A 38 -5.67 5.21 13.35
CA ASP A 38 -6.08 5.85 14.61
C ASP A 38 -5.35 5.22 15.81
N ARG A 39 -5.44 3.89 15.95
CA ARG A 39 -4.78 3.16 17.05
C ARG A 39 -3.26 3.25 16.96
N VAL A 40 -2.69 3.10 15.77
CA VAL A 40 -1.24 3.13 15.57
C VAL A 40 -0.68 4.54 15.72
N GLY A 41 -1.41 5.56 15.24
CA GLY A 41 -1.05 6.98 15.36
C GLY A 41 -1.20 7.53 16.79
N ALA A 42 -1.94 6.83 17.66
CA ALA A 42 -2.01 7.13 19.08
C ALA A 42 -0.79 6.61 19.87
N LEU A 43 0.05 5.76 19.27
CA LEU A 43 1.23 5.22 19.93
C LEU A 43 2.34 6.29 20.06
N PRO A 44 3.08 6.28 21.18
CA PRO A 44 4.12 7.27 21.43
C PRO A 44 5.20 7.23 20.35
N HIS A 45 5.56 8.42 19.84
CA HIS A 45 6.58 8.63 18.79
C HIS A 45 6.22 8.07 17.40
N ILE A 46 4.97 7.69 17.17
CA ILE A 46 4.46 7.29 15.86
C ILE A 46 3.40 8.30 15.42
N PRO A 47 3.76 9.32 14.61
CA PRO A 47 2.78 10.28 14.14
C PRO A 47 1.79 9.61 13.16
N PRO A 48 0.55 10.11 13.05
CA PRO A 48 -0.49 9.50 12.20
C PRO A 48 -0.10 9.42 10.72
N ALA A 49 0.68 10.37 10.21
CA ALA A 49 1.18 10.33 8.84
C ALA A 49 2.13 9.13 8.59
N VAL A 50 2.94 8.76 9.58
CA VAL A 50 3.82 7.58 9.49
C VAL A 50 2.99 6.31 9.64
N ALA A 51 2.02 6.29 10.55
CA ALA A 51 1.09 5.17 10.70
C ALA A 51 0.35 4.87 9.39
N ALA A 52 -0.19 5.90 8.73
CA ALA A 52 -0.87 5.77 7.44
C ALA A 52 0.03 5.14 6.37
N ARG A 53 1.26 5.65 6.20
CA ARG A 53 2.22 5.09 5.23
C ARG A 53 2.62 3.65 5.54
N ALA A 54 2.82 3.33 6.82
CA ALA A 54 3.17 1.97 7.23
C ALA A 54 2.02 0.98 6.98
N ILE A 55 0.78 1.38 7.24
CA ILE A 55 -0.40 0.56 7.00
C ILE A 55 -0.65 0.36 5.51
N ASP A 56 -0.45 1.40 4.71
CA ASP A 56 -0.58 1.31 3.25
C ASP A 56 0.42 0.30 2.67
N ALA A 57 1.70 0.40 3.07
CA ALA A 57 2.72 -0.57 2.70
C ALA A 57 2.41 -2.00 3.19
N ALA A 58 1.89 -2.13 4.41
CA ALA A 58 1.49 -3.42 4.97
C ALA A 58 0.32 -4.04 4.19
N ARG A 59 -0.66 -3.24 3.77
CA ARG A 59 -1.79 -3.71 2.95
C ARG A 59 -1.34 -4.27 1.62
N VAL A 60 -0.39 -3.60 0.94
CA VAL A 60 0.16 -4.11 -0.33
C VAL A 60 0.75 -5.51 -0.15
N ILE A 61 1.44 -5.77 0.96
CA ILE A 61 2.08 -7.07 1.22
C ILE A 61 1.03 -8.13 1.61
N VAL A 62 0.06 -7.77 2.45
CA VAL A 62 -0.96 -8.70 2.95
C VAL A 62 -1.97 -9.07 1.85
N ASP A 63 -2.31 -8.12 0.98
CA ASP A 63 -3.25 -8.29 -0.13
C ASP A 63 -2.57 -8.84 -1.38
N ALA A 64 -1.24 -8.74 -1.49
CA ALA A 64 -0.51 -9.32 -2.61
C ALA A 64 -0.73 -10.85 -2.67
N PRO A 65 -1.25 -11.38 -3.79
CA PRO A 65 -1.20 -12.81 -4.03
C PRO A 65 0.28 -13.26 -4.09
N PRO A 66 0.61 -14.52 -3.75
CA PRO A 66 1.98 -15.01 -3.84
C PRO A 66 2.46 -14.91 -5.30
N ALA A 67 3.24 -13.86 -5.56
CA ALA A 67 3.94 -13.52 -6.79
C ALA A 67 3.61 -14.34 -8.05
N GLU A 68 2.63 -13.87 -8.83
CA GLU A 68 2.74 -13.84 -10.28
C GLU A 68 2.58 -12.40 -10.77
N GLY A 69 3.72 -11.69 -10.88
CA GLY A 69 3.90 -10.52 -11.75
C GLY A 69 3.38 -9.16 -11.25
N PRO A 70 4.02 -8.05 -11.65
CA PRO A 70 3.51 -6.70 -11.40
C PRO A 70 2.35 -6.43 -12.36
N ALA A 71 1.12 -6.71 -11.94
CA ALA A 71 -0.06 -6.20 -12.64
C ALA A 71 -0.23 -4.72 -12.27
N SER A 72 0.56 -3.87 -12.94
CA SER A 72 0.16 -2.49 -13.21
C SER A 72 -1.23 -2.52 -13.83
N ALA A 73 -2.24 -2.26 -13.03
CA ALA A 73 -3.60 -2.05 -13.49
C ALA A 73 -4.06 -0.68 -13.00
N GLU A 74 -3.57 0.37 -13.68
CA GLU A 74 -4.35 1.59 -13.85
C GLU A 74 -3.89 2.34 -15.10
N GLU A 75 -4.46 1.98 -16.25
CA GLU A 75 -4.92 2.98 -17.21
C GLU A 75 -6.16 2.40 -17.89
N PRO A 76 -7.38 2.84 -17.52
CA PRO A 76 -8.56 2.50 -18.30
C PRO A 76 -8.40 3.19 -19.65
N ALA A 77 -8.28 2.38 -20.71
CA ALA A 77 -8.42 2.82 -22.07
C ALA A 77 -9.72 3.61 -22.22
N SER A 78 -9.62 4.95 -22.18
CA SER A 78 -10.64 5.80 -22.77
C SER A 78 -10.53 5.62 -24.27
N ALA A 79 -11.53 4.95 -24.81
CA ALA A 79 -11.80 4.84 -26.23
C ALA A 79 -11.84 6.24 -26.85
N GLU A 80 -10.79 6.61 -27.57
CA GLU A 80 -10.89 7.65 -28.58
C GLU A 80 -11.35 6.97 -29.88
N GLU A 81 -12.58 7.30 -30.21
CA GLU A 81 -13.40 6.93 -31.36
C GLU A 81 -12.60 6.90 -32.69
N PRO A 82 -12.80 5.90 -33.58
CA PRO A 82 -12.18 5.93 -34.89
C PRO A 82 -12.85 7.01 -35.73
N ALA A 83 -12.18 8.14 -35.93
CA ALA A 83 -12.56 9.11 -36.94
C ALA A 83 -12.51 8.42 -38.32
N SER A 84 -13.71 8.13 -38.82
CA SER A 84 -13.95 7.62 -40.16
C SER A 84 -13.41 8.56 -41.22
N ALA A 85 -12.95 7.93 -42.30
CA ALA A 85 -12.56 8.49 -43.58
C ALA A 85 -13.35 9.71 -44.06
N GLU A 86 -12.63 10.68 -44.63
CA GLU A 86 -13.06 11.31 -45.88
C GLU A 86 -11.83 11.66 -46.74
N GLU A 87 -11.82 11.11 -47.96
CA GLU A 87 -10.79 11.21 -49.00
C GLU A 87 -11.09 12.44 -49.93
N PRO A 88 -10.38 12.65 -51.05
CA PRO A 88 -9.55 13.82 -51.36
C PRO A 88 -10.26 14.98 -52.09
N ALA A 89 -9.79 16.21 -51.87
CA ALA A 89 -10.13 17.36 -52.72
C ALA A 89 -9.28 17.34 -54.00
N SER A 90 -9.96 17.26 -55.15
CA SER A 90 -9.39 17.42 -56.50
C SER A 90 -8.78 18.81 -56.71
N ALA A 91 -7.68 18.87 -57.46
CA ALA A 91 -7.12 20.07 -58.08
C ALA A 91 -7.43 20.08 -59.58
#